data_AF-A0AAX4JBX2-F1
#
_entry.id   AF-A0AAX4JBX2-F1
#
_cell.length_a   1.000
_cell.length_b   1.000
_cell.length_c   1.000
_cell.angle_alpha   90.00
_cell.angle_beta   90.00
_cell.angle_gamma   90.00
#
_symmetry.space_group_name_H-M   'P 1'
#
loop_
_entity.id
_entity.type
_entity.pdbx_description
1 polymer ?
#
loop_
_entity_poly.entity_id
_entity_poly.type
_entity_poly.pdbx_seq_one_letter_code
_entity_poly.pdbx_strand_id
1 'polypeptide(L)'
;MNNDLRLQIAKYLTGPLKFKEMNFTLESREFLLEKIDFTSKLLNNKFKNRPTLEELKQKNIIKNELIHSELKNKVHDILVLKENKKKKNPCVAPSISNLVKKMDFEYKKILIIHKLNIKRKK
;
A
#
# COMPACT_ATOMS: atom_id res chain seq x y z
N MET A 1 41.12 -33.10 -23.17
CA MET A 1 39.88 -33.88 -23.37
C MET A 1 38.73 -32.90 -23.34
N ASN A 2 37.93 -32.81 -24.40
CA ASN A 2 36.88 -31.78 -24.54
C ASN A 2 35.87 -31.86 -23.37
N ASN A 3 35.48 -30.70 -22.82
CA ASN A 3 34.50 -30.61 -21.74
C ASN A 3 33.14 -31.19 -22.15
N ASP A 4 32.76 -31.11 -23.44
CA ASP A 4 31.54 -31.73 -23.96
C ASP A 4 31.57 -33.25 -23.86
N LEU A 5 32.71 -33.87 -24.20
CA LEU A 5 32.90 -35.32 -24.06
C LEU A 5 32.86 -35.73 -22.59
N ARG A 6 33.47 -34.94 -21.70
CA ARG A 6 33.42 -35.19 -20.25
C ARG A 6 32.00 -35.12 -19.70
N LEU A 7 31.22 -34.13 -20.12
CA LEU A 7 29.81 -34.00 -19.74
C LEU A 7 28.96 -35.16 -20.27
N GLN A 8 29.22 -35.63 -21.50
CA GLN A 8 28.53 -36.80 -22.05
C GLN A 8 28.88 -38.08 -21.30
N ILE A 9 30.16 -38.29 -20.95
CA ILE A 9 30.61 -39.43 -20.14
C ILE A 9 29.99 -39.37 -18.74
N ALA A 10 29.96 -38.18 -18.13
CA ALA A 10 29.41 -37.98 -16.79
C ALA A 10 27.91 -38.34 -16.67
N LYS A 11 27.15 -38.33 -17.77
CA LYS A 11 25.74 -38.78 -17.78
C LYS A 11 25.58 -40.26 -17.40
N TYR A 12 26.58 -41.08 -17.74
CA TYR A 12 26.57 -42.52 -17.51
C TYR A 12 27.29 -42.95 -16.22
N LEU A 13 27.93 -42.01 -15.51
CA LEU A 13 28.49 -42.26 -14.19
C LEU A 13 27.38 -42.26 -13.13
N THR A 14 27.55 -43.05 -12.06
CA THR A 14 26.61 -43.11 -10.94
C THR A 14 27.26 -42.68 -9.62
N GLY A 15 26.43 -42.21 -8.68
CA GLY A 15 26.87 -41.85 -7.33
C GLY A 15 27.85 -40.67 -7.28
N PRO A 16 28.81 -40.64 -6.33
CA PRO A 16 29.67 -39.48 -6.06
C PRO A 16 30.63 -39.14 -7.20
N LEU A 17 30.98 -40.13 -8.04
CA LEU A 17 31.87 -39.95 -9.19
C LEU A 17 31.26 -39.05 -10.26
N LYS A 18 29.95 -39.16 -10.48
CA LYS A 18 29.21 -38.28 -11.39
C LYS A 18 29.35 -36.81 -10.98
N PHE A 19 29.11 -36.51 -9.70
CA PHE A 19 29.17 -35.15 -9.19
C PHE A 19 30.60 -34.59 -9.25
N LYS A 20 31.60 -35.41 -8.95
CA LYS A 20 33.02 -34.99 -9.00
C LYS A 20 33.44 -34.60 -10.42
N GLU A 21 33.11 -35.43 -11.42
CA GLU A 21 33.43 -35.14 -12.83
C GLU A 21 32.63 -33.95 -13.36
N MET A 22 31.33 -33.84 -13.02
CA MET A 22 30.53 -32.68 -13.39
C MET A 22 31.10 -31.39 -12.79
N ASN A 23 31.41 -31.37 -11.50
CA ASN A 23 31.97 -30.17 -10.85
C ASN A 23 33.31 -29.80 -11.47
N PHE A 24 34.20 -30.76 -11.70
CA PHE A 24 35.48 -30.52 -12.37
C PHE A 24 35.29 -29.86 -13.75
N THR A 25 34.33 -30.34 -14.55
CA THR A 25 34.05 -29.73 -15.87
C THR A 25 33.44 -28.34 -15.76
N LEU A 26 32.52 -28.13 -14.82
CA LEU A 26 31.82 -26.85 -14.62
C LEU A 26 32.75 -25.77 -14.04
N GLU A 27 33.77 -26.17 -13.27
CA GLU A 27 34.78 -25.29 -12.70
C GLU A 27 35.99 -25.10 -13.63
N SER A 28 36.04 -25.80 -14.76
CA SER A 28 37.14 -25.67 -15.72
C SER A 28 37.16 -24.26 -16.32
N ARG A 29 38.38 -23.73 -16.50
CA ARG A 29 38.59 -22.36 -17.03
C ARG A 29 37.93 -22.16 -18.40
N GLU A 30 38.04 -23.14 -19.28
CA GLU A 30 37.46 -23.08 -20.64
C GLU A 30 35.94 -22.96 -20.60
N PHE A 31 35.28 -23.80 -19.81
CA PHE A 31 33.82 -23.75 -19.64
C PHE A 31 33.36 -22.43 -19.01
N LEU A 32 34.11 -21.92 -18.03
CA LEU A 32 33.80 -20.63 -17.41
C LEU A 32 33.93 -19.46 -18.40
N LEU A 33 34.95 -19.47 -19.26
CA LEU A 33 35.12 -18.46 -20.31
C LEU A 33 33.98 -18.49 -21.32
N GLU A 34 33.60 -19.68 -21.80
CA GLU A 34 32.45 -19.83 -22.71
C GLU A 34 31.15 -19.35 -22.06
N LYS A 35 30.96 -19.63 -20.77
CA LYS A 35 29.80 -19.17 -20.02
C LYS A 35 29.80 -17.64 -19.85
N ILE A 36 30.96 -17.03 -19.59
CA ILE A 36 31.11 -15.56 -19.56
C ILE A 36 30.75 -14.96 -20.92
N ASP A 37 31.23 -15.53 -22.01
CA ASP A 37 30.92 -15.05 -23.37
C ASP A 37 29.45 -15.21 -23.73
N PHE A 38 28.84 -16.32 -23.34
CA PHE A 38 27.42 -16.54 -23.53
C PHE A 38 26.57 -15.55 -22.72
N THR A 39 26.90 -15.38 -21.44
CA THR A 39 26.17 -14.45 -20.56
C THR A 39 26.34 -13.00 -20.99
N SER A 40 27.52 -12.60 -21.47
CA SER A 40 27.78 -11.25 -21.99
C SER A 40 26.93 -10.97 -23.24
N LYS A 41 26.88 -11.92 -24.19
CA LYS A 41 26.01 -11.83 -25.38
C LYS A 41 24.53 -11.72 -25.00
N LEU A 42 24.08 -12.53 -24.04
CA LEU A 42 22.69 -12.50 -23.55
C LEU A 42 22.36 -11.14 -22.92
N LEU A 43 23.24 -10.62 -22.06
CA LEU A 43 23.07 -9.33 -21.40
C LEU A 43 23.05 -8.19 -22.43
N ASN A 44 23.97 -8.21 -23.39
CA ASN A 44 24.00 -7.22 -24.47
C ASN A 44 22.68 -7.20 -25.26
N ASN A 45 22.10 -8.37 -25.55
CA ASN A 45 20.79 -8.45 -26.21
C ASN A 45 19.66 -7.91 -25.31
N LYS A 46 19.68 -8.20 -24.01
CA LYS A 46 18.71 -7.65 -23.05
C LYS A 46 18.82 -6.13 -22.91
N PHE A 47 20.04 -5.58 -22.92
CA PHE A 47 20.25 -4.14 -22.86
C PHE A 47 19.81 -3.42 -24.14
N LYS A 48 20.06 -4.01 -25.32
CA LYS A 48 19.58 -3.47 -26.59
C LYS A 48 18.05 -3.39 -26.65
N ASN A 49 17.37 -4.39 -26.10
CA ASN A 49 15.91 -4.47 -26.08
C ASN A 49 15.31 -3.89 -24.79
N ARG A 50 16.09 -3.13 -24.00
CA ARG A 50 15.61 -2.58 -22.73
C ARG A 50 14.64 -1.43 -23.05
N PRO A 51 13.38 -1.48 -22.57
CA PRO A 51 12.43 -0.41 -22.80
C PRO A 51 12.88 0.87 -22.11
N THR A 52 12.60 2.00 -22.73
CA THR A 52 12.87 3.33 -22.16
C THR A 52 11.94 3.63 -20.98
N LEU A 53 12.33 4.62 -20.16
CA LEU A 53 11.51 5.08 -19.03
C LEU A 53 10.11 5.51 -19.50
N GLU A 54 10.03 6.15 -20.67
CA GLU A 54 8.78 6.64 -21.26
C GLU A 54 7.85 5.51 -21.68
N GLU A 55 8.37 4.47 -22.34
CA GLU A 55 7.60 3.26 -22.66
C GLU A 55 7.04 2.59 -21.41
N LEU A 56 7.81 2.55 -20.33
CA LEU A 56 7.37 1.98 -19.05
C LEU A 56 6.27 2.83 -18.38
N LYS A 57 6.32 4.15 -18.53
CA LYS A 57 5.26 5.06 -18.07
C LYS A 57 3.99 4.91 -18.90
N GLN A 58 4.12 4.83 -20.23
CA GLN A 58 2.98 4.61 -21.14
C GLN A 58 2.26 3.30 -20.86
N LYS A 59 3.01 2.24 -20.54
CA LYS A 59 2.45 0.93 -20.12
C LYS A 59 1.96 0.91 -18.66
N ASN A 60 1.99 2.04 -17.95
CA ASN A 60 1.59 2.18 -16.54
C ASN A 60 2.35 1.23 -15.60
N ILE A 61 3.57 0.82 -15.97
CA ILE A 61 4.46 -0.01 -15.15
C ILE A 61 5.15 0.87 -14.10
N ILE A 62 5.64 2.03 -14.52
CA ILE A 62 6.18 3.07 -13.63
C ILE A 62 5.14 4.19 -13.54
N LYS A 63 4.57 4.39 -12.36
CA LYS A 63 3.60 5.46 -12.10
C LYS A 63 4.32 6.76 -11.80
N ASN A 64 3.86 7.87 -12.39
CA ASN A 64 4.36 9.18 -12.01
C ASN A 64 3.97 9.49 -10.56
N GLU A 65 4.94 9.94 -9.76
CA GLU A 65 4.78 10.26 -8.33
C GLU A 65 3.68 11.30 -8.05
N LEU A 66 3.34 12.13 -9.06
CA LEU A 66 2.22 13.08 -8.99
C LEU A 66 0.88 12.40 -8.69
N ILE A 67 0.67 11.15 -9.16
CA ILE A 67 -0.54 10.40 -8.84
C ILE A 67 -0.58 10.04 -7.35
N HIS A 68 0.58 9.81 -6.73
CA HIS A 68 0.66 9.53 -5.30
C HIS A 68 0.42 10.76 -4.44
N SER A 69 0.85 11.95 -4.85
CA SER A 69 0.57 13.19 -4.10
C SER A 69 -0.91 13.57 -4.17
N GLU A 70 -1.54 13.45 -5.35
CA GLU A 70 -2.98 13.66 -5.49
C GLU A 70 -3.82 12.65 -4.70
N LEU A 71 -3.45 11.37 -4.72
CA LEU A 71 -4.10 10.35 -3.91
C LEU A 71 -3.91 10.60 -2.41
N LYS A 72 -2.70 11.01 -1.99
CA LYS A 72 -2.40 11.36 -0.60
C LYS A 72 -3.26 12.53 -0.13
N ASN A 73 -3.40 13.58 -0.95
CA ASN A 73 -4.22 14.74 -0.63
C ASN A 73 -5.70 14.36 -0.58
N LYS A 74 -6.21 13.58 -1.55
CA LYS A 74 -7.60 13.09 -1.52
C LYS A 74 -7.91 12.23 -0.29
N VAL A 75 -6.98 11.35 0.11
CA VAL A 75 -7.14 10.54 1.33
C VAL A 75 -7.12 11.43 2.58
N HIS A 76 -6.23 12.42 2.63
CA HIS A 76 -6.17 13.37 3.73
C HIS A 76 -7.48 14.17 3.85
N ASP A 77 -8.00 14.70 2.76
CA ASP A 77 -9.25 15.46 2.72
C ASP A 77 -10.43 14.61 3.19
N ILE A 78 -10.50 13.34 2.78
CA ILE A 78 -11.54 12.39 3.23
C ILE A 78 -11.45 12.15 4.74
N LEU A 79 -10.24 11.99 5.29
CA LEU A 79 -10.02 11.79 6.72
C LEU A 79 -10.40 13.04 7.52
N VAL A 80 -9.97 14.22 7.07
CA VAL A 80 -10.31 15.52 7.68
C VAL A 80 -11.82 15.76 7.64
N LEU A 81 -12.50 15.47 6.53
CA LEU A 81 -13.96 15.57 6.41
C LEU A 81 -14.68 14.59 7.35
N LYS A 82 -14.15 13.37 7.56
CA LYS A 82 -14.70 12.41 8.52
C LYS A 82 -14.52 12.86 9.97
N GLU A 83 -13.38 13.45 10.33
CA GLU A 83 -13.17 14.01 11.67
C GLU A 83 -14.07 15.22 11.95
N ASN A 84 -14.20 16.12 10.99
CA ASN A 84 -15.04 17.31 11.12
C ASN A 84 -16.54 16.97 11.20
N LYS A 85 -16.99 15.88 10.57
CA LYS A 85 -18.37 15.38 10.73
C LYS A 85 -18.66 14.79 12.11
N LYS A 86 -17.67 14.25 12.82
CA LYS A 86 -17.86 13.76 14.19
C LYS A 86 -18.01 14.88 15.23
N LYS A 87 -17.58 16.11 14.92
CA LYS A 87 -17.57 17.24 15.86
C LYS A 87 -18.81 18.15 15.78
N LYS A 88 -19.69 18.02 14.78
CA LYS A 88 -20.87 18.89 14.67
C LYS A 88 -22.09 18.22 15.33
N ASN A 89 -22.26 18.63 16.59
CA ASN A 89 -23.47 18.63 17.41
C ASN A 89 -23.76 17.33 18.18
N PRO A 90 -23.88 17.38 19.53
CA PRO A 90 -24.57 16.33 20.25
C PRO A 90 -26.01 16.28 19.72
N CYS A 91 -26.39 15.16 19.11
CA CYS A 91 -27.73 14.93 18.61
C CYS A 91 -28.66 14.75 19.82
N VAL A 92 -29.10 15.86 20.42
CA VAL A 92 -30.13 15.84 21.46
C VAL A 92 -31.46 15.57 20.77
N ALA A 93 -32.12 14.47 21.13
CA ALA A 93 -33.41 14.12 20.57
C ALA A 93 -34.40 15.29 20.72
N PRO A 94 -35.20 15.63 19.68
CA PRO A 94 -36.14 16.75 19.74
C PRO A 94 -37.11 16.67 20.93
N SER A 95 -37.46 15.46 21.36
CA SER A 95 -38.28 15.21 22.56
C SER A 95 -37.62 15.75 23.84
N ILE A 96 -36.32 15.52 24.01
CA ILE A 96 -35.54 15.97 25.16
C ILE A 96 -35.39 17.50 25.12
N SER A 97 -35.09 18.07 23.95
CA SER A 97 -34.99 19.52 23.78
C SER A 97 -36.30 20.23 24.15
N ASN A 98 -37.43 19.69 23.68
CA ASN A 98 -38.75 20.25 23.97
C ASN A 98 -39.14 20.13 25.44
N LEU A 99 -38.79 19.03 26.10
CA LEU A 99 -39.02 18.84 27.53
C LEU A 99 -38.26 19.88 28.35
N VAL A 100 -36.96 20.06 28.08
CA VAL A 100 -36.11 21.03 28.80
C VAL A 100 -36.65 22.45 28.62
N LYS A 101 -37.09 22.83 27.42
CA LYS A 101 -37.70 24.15 27.17
C LYS A 101 -38.99 24.35 27.97
N LYS A 102 -39.85 23.33 28.08
CA LYS A 102 -41.07 23.40 28.90
C LYS A 102 -40.74 23.56 30.38
N MET A 103 -39.76 22.82 30.88
CA MET A 103 -39.32 22.92 32.27
C MET A 103 -38.74 24.31 32.59
N ASP A 104 -37.89 24.85 31.71
CA ASP A 104 -37.32 26.20 31.86
C ASP A 104 -38.42 27.27 31.88
N PHE A 105 -39.44 27.13 31.03
CA PHE A 105 -40.59 28.05 31.01
C PHE A 105 -41.40 28.02 32.32
N GLU A 106 -41.73 26.82 32.83
CA GLU A 106 -42.46 26.68 34.10
C GLU A 106 -41.66 27.22 35.28
N TYR A 107 -40.35 26.95 35.32
CA TYR A 107 -39.46 27.49 36.35
C TYR A 107 -39.46 29.02 36.34
N LYS A 108 -39.30 29.64 35.18
CA LYS A 108 -39.36 31.10 35.02
C LYS A 108 -40.70 31.67 35.45
N LYS A 109 -41.81 30.99 35.13
CA LYS A 109 -43.15 31.39 35.56
C LYS A 109 -43.28 31.40 37.08
N ILE A 110 -42.78 30.36 37.75
CA ILE A 110 -42.75 30.28 39.22
C ILE A 110 -41.91 31.43 39.81
N LEU A 111 -40.74 31.68 39.23
CA LEU A 111 -39.82 32.74 39.65
C LEU A 111 -40.46 34.14 39.54
N ILE A 112 -41.18 34.40 38.45
CA ILE A 112 -41.91 35.66 38.24
C ILE A 112 -43.04 35.81 39.25
N ILE A 113 -43.86 34.77 39.45
CA ILE A 113 -44.96 34.78 40.44
C ILE A 113 -44.42 35.08 41.83
N HIS A 114 -43.30 34.45 42.21
CA HIS A 114 -42.64 34.68 43.49
C HIS A 114 -42.13 36.12 43.61
N LYS A 115 -41.44 36.64 42.58
CA LYS A 115 -40.94 38.03 42.58
C LYS A 115 -42.05 39.08 42.65
N LEU A 116 -43.19 38.82 42.01
CA LEU A 116 -44.32 39.74 41.97
C LEU A 116 -45.30 39.55 43.15
N ASN A 117 -45.01 38.60 44.06
CA ASN A 117 -45.82 38.25 45.22
C ASN A 117 -47.32 38.00 44.89
N ILE A 118 -47.58 37.46 43.69
CA ILE A 118 -48.93 37.21 43.19
C ILE A 118 -49.45 35.96 43.90
N LYS A 119 -50.40 36.13 44.84
CA LYS A 119 -51.09 34.99 45.47
C LYS A 119 -51.84 34.20 44.40
N ARG A 120 -51.44 32.94 44.16
CA ARG A 120 -52.17 32.03 43.26
C ARG A 120 -53.59 31.84 43.82
N LYS A 121 -54.61 32.34 43.11
CA LYS A 121 -56.00 31.91 43.32
C LYS A 121 -56.09 30.46 42.83
N LYS A 122 -56.50 29.57 43.73
CA LYS A 122 -56.82 28.16 43.39
C LYS A 122 -58.02 28.11 42.46
#